data_AF-A0A927JVU3-F1
#
_entry.id   AF-A0A927JVU3-F1
#
_cell.length_a   1.000
_cell.length_b   1.000
_cell.length_c   1.000
_cell.angle_alpha   90.00
_cell.angle_beta   90.00
_cell.angle_gamma   90.00
#
_symmetry.space_group_name_H-M   'P 1'
#
loop_
_entity.id
_entity.type
_entity.pdbx_description
1 polymer ?
#
loop_
_entity_poly.entity_id
_entity_poly.type
_entity_poly.pdbx_seq_one_letter_code
_entity_poly.pdbx_strand_id
1 'polypeptide(L)'
;MTDHTNQTIKDHTLRDKASNAAHATSDAAHDAAKRAADSIEANPLAVLAGGLALGAVVGALLPKSAQEAKVLGPLGKRLSAAATAAAATARDVGKEQLTSALPSKDGAKEQLRSAIGTVVQAATDSGKQAAKGPTTV
;
A
#
# COMPACT_ATOMS: atom_id res chain seq x y z
N MET A 1 -41.84 17.72 23.86
CA MET A 1 -41.24 18.55 22.80
C MET A 1 -39.72 18.57 23.03
N THR A 2 -39.06 17.40 22.93
CA THR A 2 -37.67 17.25 23.42
C THR A 2 -36.87 16.14 22.71
N ASP A 3 -37.21 15.77 21.47
CA ASP A 3 -36.48 14.73 20.72
C ASP A 3 -35.56 15.26 19.62
N HIS A 4 -35.71 16.52 19.20
CA HIS A 4 -34.92 17.08 18.10
C HIS A 4 -33.52 17.59 18.50
N THR A 5 -33.24 17.77 19.79
CA THR A 5 -31.97 18.37 20.25
C THR A 5 -30.85 17.35 20.40
N ASN A 6 -31.17 16.07 20.65
CA ASN A 6 -30.16 15.03 20.88
C ASN A 6 -29.54 14.47 19.59
N GLN A 7 -30.28 14.47 18.48
CA GLN A 7 -29.77 14.01 17.18
C GLN A 7 -28.79 15.00 16.54
N THR A 8 -29.06 16.31 16.65
CA THR A 8 -28.22 17.37 16.09
C THR A 8 -26.81 17.45 16.72
N ILE A 9 -26.68 17.14 18.02
CA ILE A 9 -25.39 17.16 18.72
C ILE A 9 -24.50 15.98 18.29
N LYS A 10 -25.07 14.79 18.08
CA LYS A 10 -24.31 13.62 17.61
C LYS A 10 -23.81 13.80 16.18
N ASP A 11 -24.64 14.34 15.29
CA ASP A 11 -24.28 14.57 13.89
C ASP A 11 -23.15 15.59 13.72
N HIS A 12 -23.15 16.69 14.50
CA HIS A 12 -22.02 17.63 14.48
C HIS A 12 -20.72 16.96 14.93
N THR A 13 -20.73 16.25 16.06
CA THR A 13 -19.50 15.62 16.56
C THR A 13 -18.95 14.52 15.64
N LEU A 14 -19.80 13.81 14.90
CA LEU A 14 -19.38 12.83 13.91
C LEU A 14 -18.79 13.49 12.66
N ARG A 15 -19.44 14.56 12.17
CA ARG A 15 -18.96 15.33 11.01
C ARG A 15 -17.64 16.02 11.32
N ASP A 16 -17.48 16.57 12.51
CA ASP A 16 -16.27 17.25 12.98
C ASP A 16 -15.11 16.26 13.21
N LYS A 17 -15.41 15.07 13.75
CA LYS A 17 -14.39 14.01 13.87
C LYS A 17 -13.99 13.46 12.51
N ALA A 18 -14.96 13.28 11.60
CA ALA A 18 -14.69 12.84 10.23
C ALA A 18 -13.90 13.89 9.45
N SER A 19 -14.21 15.18 9.59
CA SER A 19 -13.46 16.26 8.93
C SER A 19 -12.05 16.37 9.51
N ASN A 20 -11.87 16.32 10.83
CA ASN A 20 -10.53 16.30 11.43
C ASN A 20 -9.72 15.08 11.01
N ALA A 21 -10.34 13.90 10.95
CA ALA A 21 -9.67 12.68 10.48
C ALA A 21 -9.30 12.80 8.99
N ALA A 22 -10.18 13.37 8.17
CA ALA A 22 -9.92 13.61 6.75
C ALA A 22 -8.80 14.63 6.54
N HIS A 23 -8.79 15.73 7.29
CA HIS A 23 -7.73 16.73 7.27
C HIS A 23 -6.39 16.14 7.72
N ALA A 24 -6.35 15.44 8.86
CA ALA A 24 -5.13 14.79 9.32
C ALA A 24 -4.61 13.75 8.33
N THR A 25 -5.50 13.00 7.67
CA THR A 25 -5.12 12.04 6.63
C THR A 25 -4.62 12.74 5.38
N SER A 26 -5.26 13.83 4.96
CA SER A 26 -4.84 14.64 3.82
C SER A 26 -3.47 15.26 4.05
N ASP A 27 -3.25 15.83 5.23
CA ASP A 27 -1.97 16.43 5.62
C ASP A 27 -0.88 15.36 5.63
N ALA A 28 -1.13 14.21 6.28
CA ALA A 28 -0.20 13.09 6.30
C ALA A 28 0.11 12.54 4.90
N ALA A 29 -0.88 12.48 4.01
CA ALA A 29 -0.69 12.05 2.63
C ALA A 29 0.14 13.06 1.84
N HIS A 30 -0.08 14.36 2.03
CA HIS A 30 0.71 15.43 1.41
C HIS A 30 2.18 15.36 1.86
N ASP A 31 2.37 15.15 3.15
CA ASP A 31 3.66 15.04 3.80
C ASP A 31 4.41 13.78 3.32
N ALA A 32 3.71 12.65 3.19
CA ALA A 32 4.25 11.43 2.61
C ALA A 32 4.57 11.61 1.12
N ALA A 33 3.74 12.31 0.36
CA ALA A 33 3.99 12.60 -1.06
C ALA A 33 5.23 13.49 -1.24
N LYS A 34 5.42 14.50 -0.39
CA LYS A 34 6.61 15.35 -0.40
C LYS A 34 7.86 14.55 -0.06
N ARG A 35 7.81 13.75 1.02
CA ARG A 35 8.90 12.83 1.38
C ARG A 35 9.19 11.81 0.29
N ALA A 36 8.17 11.29 -0.39
CA ALA A 36 8.34 10.39 -1.51
C ALA A 36 9.04 11.09 -2.67
N ALA A 37 8.68 12.34 -3.00
CA ALA A 37 9.36 13.14 -4.02
C ALA A 37 10.86 13.28 -3.71
N ASP A 38 11.20 13.64 -2.47
CA ASP A 38 12.60 13.75 -2.02
C ASP A 38 13.31 12.37 -2.01
N SER A 39 12.57 11.30 -1.69
CA SER A 39 13.10 9.92 -1.60
C SER A 39 13.25 9.24 -2.96
N ILE A 40 12.51 9.65 -3.99
CA ILE A 40 12.66 9.13 -5.36
C ILE A 40 14.06 9.45 -5.87
N GLU A 41 14.59 10.62 -5.55
CA GLU A 41 15.94 11.02 -5.95
C GLU A 41 17.02 10.28 -5.14
N ALA A 42 16.79 10.04 -3.84
CA ALA A 42 17.75 9.35 -2.98
C ALA A 42 17.76 7.82 -3.14
N ASN A 43 16.59 7.19 -3.25
CA ASN A 43 16.43 5.74 -3.35
C ASN A 43 15.15 5.34 -4.10
N PRO A 44 15.17 5.35 -5.44
CA PRO A 44 13.99 5.07 -6.26
C PRO A 44 13.47 3.62 -6.07
N LEU A 45 14.36 2.68 -5.75
CA LEU A 45 13.98 1.28 -5.50
C LEU A 45 13.19 1.13 -4.19
N ALA A 46 13.55 1.87 -3.14
CA ALA A 46 12.81 1.85 -1.88
C ALA A 46 11.41 2.42 -2.04
N VAL A 47 11.24 3.48 -2.84
CA VAL A 47 9.91 4.04 -3.14
C VAL A 47 9.04 3.05 -3.91
N LEU A 48 9.60 2.37 -4.92
CA LEU A 48 8.89 1.32 -5.66
C LEU A 48 8.47 0.16 -4.75
N ALA A 49 9.41 -0.35 -3.94
CA ALA A 49 9.15 -1.44 -3.01
C ALA A 49 8.10 -1.05 -1.95
N GLY A 50 8.20 0.16 -1.41
CA GLY A 50 7.24 0.72 -0.45
C GLY A 50 5.85 0.88 -1.05
N GLY A 51 5.76 1.37 -2.29
CA GLY A 51 4.50 1.51 -3.02
C GLY A 51 3.84 0.16 -3.31
N LEU A 52 4.62 -0.85 -3.70
CA LEU A 52 4.11 -2.21 -3.91
C LEU A 52 3.65 -2.85 -2.60
N ALA A 53 4.43 -2.71 -1.52
CA ALA A 53 4.06 -3.25 -0.21
C ALA A 53 2.78 -2.60 0.33
N LEU A 54 2.70 -1.26 0.30
CA LEU A 54 1.52 -0.53 0.73
C LEU A 54 0.30 -0.88 -0.13
N GLY A 55 0.47 -0.93 -1.46
CA GLY A 55 -0.59 -1.32 -2.38
C GLY A 55 -1.09 -2.73 -2.16
N ALA A 56 -0.20 -3.68 -1.82
CA ALA A 56 -0.58 -5.05 -1.49
C ALA A 56 -1.35 -5.13 -0.17
N VAL A 57 -0.92 -4.39 0.86
CA VAL A 57 -1.64 -4.33 2.15
C VAL A 57 -3.03 -3.75 1.97
N VAL A 58 -3.13 -2.58 1.32
CA VAL A 58 -4.43 -1.92 1.07
C VAL A 58 -5.31 -2.80 0.18
N GLY A 59 -4.77 -3.40 -0.87
CA GLY A 59 -5.49 -4.30 -1.77
C GLY A 59 -5.95 -5.61 -1.10
N ALA A 60 -5.20 -6.13 -0.14
CA ALA A 60 -5.57 -7.32 0.64
C ALA A 60 -6.62 -7.00 1.72
N LEU A 61 -6.58 -5.80 2.29
CA LEU A 61 -7.52 -5.34 3.31
C LEU A 61 -8.85 -4.85 2.74
N LEU A 62 -8.90 -4.41 1.48
CA LEU A 62 -10.14 -4.06 0.79
C LEU A 62 -10.90 -5.35 0.40
N PRO A 63 -11.97 -5.72 1.11
CA PRO A 63 -12.72 -6.91 0.78
C PRO A 63 -13.50 -6.67 -0.51
N LYS A 64 -13.44 -7.59 -1.47
CA LYS A 64 -14.36 -7.57 -2.62
C LYS A 64 -15.79 -7.62 -2.08
N SER A 65 -16.51 -6.51 -2.11
CA SER A 65 -17.90 -6.54 -1.66
C SER A 65 -18.76 -7.29 -2.69
N ALA A 66 -19.58 -8.22 -2.23
CA ALA A 66 -20.47 -9.00 -3.10
C ALA A 66 -21.49 -8.12 -3.86
N GLN A 67 -21.81 -6.95 -3.30
CA GLN A 67 -22.61 -5.90 -3.93
C GLN A 67 -21.88 -5.26 -5.11
N GLU A 68 -20.60 -4.89 -4.98
CA GLU A 68 -19.82 -4.38 -6.11
C GLU A 68 -19.64 -5.43 -7.21
N ALA A 69 -19.45 -6.70 -6.87
CA ALA A 69 -19.35 -7.75 -7.89
C ALA A 69 -20.66 -7.91 -8.71
N LYS A 70 -21.82 -7.64 -8.09
CA LYS A 70 -23.15 -7.79 -8.70
C LYS A 70 -23.59 -6.56 -9.49
N VAL A 71 -23.28 -5.35 -9.01
CA VAL A 71 -23.68 -4.08 -9.65
C VAL A 71 -22.57 -3.52 -10.56
N LEU A 72 -21.30 -3.69 -10.18
CA LEU A 72 -20.12 -3.27 -10.95
C LEU A 72 -19.48 -4.43 -11.73
N GLY A 73 -20.15 -5.58 -11.89
CA GLY A 73 -19.60 -6.74 -12.59
C GLY A 73 -18.87 -6.42 -13.91
N PRO A 74 -19.42 -5.60 -14.82
CA PRO A 74 -18.72 -5.17 -16.03
C PRO A 74 -17.53 -4.23 -15.76
N LEU A 75 -17.65 -3.30 -14.81
CA LEU A 75 -16.60 -2.35 -14.47
C LEU A 75 -15.44 -3.02 -13.74
N GLY A 76 -15.72 -3.95 -12.82
CA GLY A 76 -14.73 -4.77 -12.13
C GLY A 76 -14.00 -5.70 -13.10
N LYS A 77 -14.68 -6.25 -14.11
CA LYS A 77 -14.02 -7.00 -15.19
C LYS A 77 -13.08 -6.12 -16.01
N ARG A 78 -13.50 -4.90 -16.37
CA ARG A 78 -12.66 -3.93 -17.09
C ARG A 78 -11.47 -3.47 -16.27
N LEU A 79 -11.67 -3.19 -14.98
CA LEU A 79 -10.61 -2.80 -14.05
C LEU A 79 -9.62 -3.94 -13.85
N SER A 80 -10.11 -5.17 -13.65
CA SER A 80 -9.24 -6.35 -13.54
C SER A 80 -8.47 -6.60 -14.84
N ALA A 81 -9.12 -6.48 -16.00
CA ALA A 81 -8.46 -6.63 -17.29
C ALA A 81 -7.39 -5.55 -17.49
N ALA A 82 -7.68 -4.30 -17.13
CA ALA A 82 -6.71 -3.20 -17.19
C ALA A 82 -5.54 -3.42 -16.23
N ALA A 83 -5.79 -3.85 -14.99
CA ALA A 83 -4.75 -4.17 -14.02
C ALA A 83 -3.87 -5.33 -14.48
N THR A 84 -4.47 -6.40 -15.02
CA THR A 84 -3.73 -7.55 -15.58
C THR A 84 -2.92 -7.13 -16.81
N ALA A 85 -3.48 -6.32 -17.72
CA ALA A 85 -2.77 -5.82 -18.88
C ALA A 85 -1.59 -4.93 -18.47
N ALA A 86 -1.80 -3.99 -17.55
CA ALA A 86 -0.74 -3.13 -17.02
C ALA A 86 0.37 -3.95 -16.34
N ALA A 87 0.00 -4.97 -15.55
CA ALA A 87 0.96 -5.86 -14.90
C ALA A 87 1.75 -6.70 -15.91
N ALA A 88 1.12 -7.16 -16.99
CA ALA A 88 1.80 -7.85 -18.08
C ALA A 88 2.79 -6.92 -18.79
N THR A 89 2.35 -5.72 -19.19
CA THR A 89 3.20 -4.70 -19.82
C THR A 89 4.38 -4.33 -18.93
N ALA A 90 4.14 -4.06 -17.65
CA ALA A 90 5.20 -3.73 -16.71
C ALA A 90 6.21 -4.88 -16.53
N ARG A 91 5.74 -6.14 -16.52
CA ARG A 91 6.62 -7.31 -16.48
C ARG A 91 7.46 -7.44 -17.74
N ASP A 92 6.89 -7.18 -18.91
CA ASP A 92 7.58 -7.35 -20.18
C ASP A 92 8.60 -6.22 -20.41
N VAL A 93 8.22 -4.96 -20.19
CA VAL A 93 9.15 -3.81 -20.18
C VAL A 93 10.24 -4.02 -19.14
N GLY A 94 9.85 -4.46 -17.94
CA GLY A 94 10.79 -4.76 -16.86
C GLY A 94 11.79 -5.84 -17.24
N LYS A 95 11.33 -6.95 -17.85
CA LYS A 95 12.23 -8.00 -18.34
C LYS A 95 13.18 -7.49 -19.40
N GLU A 96 12.69 -6.71 -20.37
CA GLU A 96 13.50 -6.18 -21.47
C GLU A 96 14.62 -5.27 -20.94
N GLN A 97 14.25 -4.30 -20.11
CA GLN A 97 15.21 -3.41 -19.44
C GLN A 97 16.18 -4.18 -18.55
N LEU A 98 15.69 -5.18 -17.82
CA LEU A 98 16.53 -6.02 -16.96
C LEU A 98 17.50 -6.87 -17.78
N THR A 99 17.07 -7.46 -18.91
CA THR A 99 17.97 -8.23 -19.79
C THR A 99 18.99 -7.35 -20.51
N SER A 100 18.67 -6.08 -20.74
CA SER A 100 19.59 -5.09 -21.30
C SER A 100 20.59 -4.58 -20.25
N ALA A 101 20.15 -4.40 -19.00
CA ALA A 101 20.97 -3.85 -17.91
C ALA A 101 21.75 -4.90 -17.10
N LEU A 102 21.34 -6.17 -17.08
CA LEU A 102 22.02 -7.23 -16.32
C LEU A 102 22.76 -8.22 -17.24
N PRO A 103 24.09 -8.37 -17.08
CA PRO A 103 24.89 -9.33 -17.84
C PRO A 103 24.51 -10.80 -17.61
N SER A 104 23.84 -11.14 -16.49
CA SER A 104 23.48 -12.52 -16.16
C SER A 104 22.23 -12.64 -15.28
N LYS A 105 21.28 -13.48 -15.71
CA LYS A 105 20.00 -13.77 -15.01
C LYS A 105 20.19 -14.38 -13.62
N ASP A 106 21.29 -15.09 -13.40
CA ASP A 106 21.54 -15.79 -12.15
C ASP A 106 21.98 -14.84 -11.03
N GLY A 107 22.77 -13.80 -11.36
CA GLY A 107 23.16 -12.76 -10.40
C GLY A 107 21.96 -11.97 -9.87
N ALA A 108 21.04 -11.56 -10.74
CA ALA A 108 19.83 -10.85 -10.33
C ALA A 108 18.92 -11.70 -9.43
N LYS A 109 18.76 -12.99 -9.76
CA LYS A 109 17.97 -13.91 -8.94
C LYS A 109 18.61 -14.12 -7.57
N GLU A 110 19.93 -14.21 -7.50
CA GLU A 110 20.64 -14.39 -6.23
C GLU A 110 20.57 -13.14 -5.36
N GLN A 111 20.73 -11.95 -5.94
CA GLN A 111 20.55 -10.69 -5.24
C GLN A 111 19.12 -10.52 -4.72
N LEU A 112 18.11 -10.88 -5.53
CA LEU A 112 16.71 -10.85 -5.11
C LEU A 112 16.46 -11.83 -3.96
N ARG A 113 16.97 -13.07 -4.05
CA ARG A 113 16.84 -14.08 -3.00
C ARG A 113 17.54 -13.65 -1.71
N SER A 114 18.73 -13.08 -1.82
CA SER A 114 19.48 -12.55 -0.67
C SER A 114 18.72 -11.41 -0.01
N ALA A 115 18.24 -10.42 -0.79
CA ALA A 115 17.45 -9.30 -0.26
C ALA A 115 16.16 -9.77 0.43
N ILE A 116 15.41 -10.69 -0.20
CA ILE A 116 14.20 -11.28 0.42
C ILE A 116 14.59 -12.06 1.67
N GLY A 117 15.68 -12.83 1.64
CA GLY A 117 16.20 -13.56 2.79
C GLY A 117 16.52 -12.64 3.96
N THR A 118 17.24 -11.54 3.73
CA THR A 118 17.56 -10.54 4.75
C THR A 118 16.29 -9.89 5.31
N VAL A 119 15.32 -9.54 4.47
CA VAL A 119 14.05 -8.96 4.93
C VAL A 119 13.25 -9.96 5.75
N VAL A 120 13.14 -11.21 5.31
CA VAL A 120 12.42 -12.28 6.04
C VAL A 120 13.10 -12.59 7.36
N GLN A 121 14.44 -12.62 7.39
CA GLN A 121 15.21 -12.88 8.59
C GLN A 121 15.10 -11.71 9.58
N ALA A 122 15.22 -10.46 9.10
CA ALA A 122 14.96 -9.27 9.90
C ALA A 122 13.52 -9.26 10.44
N ALA A 123 12.51 -9.57 9.63
CA ALA A 123 11.13 -9.66 10.07
C ALA A 123 10.91 -10.78 11.09
N THR A 124 11.61 -11.91 10.97
CA THR A 124 11.56 -13.01 11.93
C THR A 124 12.23 -12.65 13.25
N ASP A 125 13.38 -11.99 13.21
CA ASP A 125 14.14 -11.57 14.38
C ASP A 125 13.47 -10.39 15.11
N SER A 126 12.90 -9.44 14.35
CA SER A 126 12.04 -8.38 14.88
C SER A 126 10.70 -8.92 15.37
N GLY A 127 10.12 -9.94 14.72
CA GLY A 127 8.91 -10.63 15.17
C GLY A 127 9.10 -11.36 16.50
N LYS A 128 10.28 -11.97 16.71
CA LYS A 128 10.67 -12.57 18.00
C LYS A 128 10.91 -11.52 19.10
N GLN A 129 11.29 -10.30 18.74
CA GLN A 129 11.43 -9.18 19.70
C GLN A 129 10.09 -8.48 19.97
N ALA A 130 9.23 -8.32 18.96
CA ALA A 130 7.90 -7.73 19.08
C ALA A 130 6.91 -8.67 19.79
N ALA A 131 7.06 -9.99 19.65
CA ALA A 131 6.29 -10.98 20.40
C ALA A 131 6.67 -11.06 21.90
N LYS A 132 7.79 -10.44 22.31
CA LYS A 132 8.14 -10.23 23.73
C LYS A 132 7.56 -8.92 24.30
N GLY A 133 6.85 -8.15 23.48
CA GLY A 133 6.13 -6.95 23.87
C GLY A 133 7.04 -5.77 24.22
N PRO A 134 6.58 -4.52 24.00
CA PRO A 134 7.14 -3.39 24.71
C PRO A 134 6.86 -3.60 26.21
N THR A 135 7.89 -3.93 26.98
CA THR A 135 7.82 -3.72 28.43
C THR A 135 7.72 -2.22 28.65
N THR A 136 6.53 -1.81 29.04
CA THR A 136 6.12 -0.49 29.52
C THR A 136 7.22 0.23 30.31
N VAL A 137 7.50 1.48 29.95
CA VAL A 137 8.03 2.51 30.87
C VAL A 137 6.85 3.40 31.24
#